data_AF-K9PQS6-F1
#
_entry.id   AF-K9PQS6-F1
#
_cell.length_a   1.000
_cell.length_b   1.000
_cell.length_c   1.000
_cell.angle_alpha   90.00
_cell.angle_beta   90.00
_cell.angle_gamma   90.00
#
_symmetry.space_group_name_H-M   'P 1'
#
loop_
_entity.id
_entity.type
_entity.pdbx_description
1 polymer ?
#
loop_
_entity_poly.entity_id
_entity_poly.type
_entity_poly.pdbx_seq_one_letter_code
_entity_poly.pdbx_strand_id
1 'polypeptide(L)'
;MKIKLLHAHFLISLGDYSNERVGFTAELEEGDTVKSVVADLRSEATAAIGAKAEQLYDRRQALQQTCDVLERKLTKLRTEWEATAEFLKAQGIKPDAPSMPQFKNLISAVKTESESVLAEIVEEPGPDQIPFDSGVANSDPDNFN
;
A
#
# COMPACT_ATOMS: atom_id res chain seq x y z
N MET A 1 26.81 23.01 48.39
CA MET A 1 26.56 22.42 47.05
C MET A 1 26.58 23.55 46.04
N LYS A 2 27.49 23.53 45.04
CA LYS A 2 27.47 24.52 43.95
C LYS A 2 26.67 23.91 42.81
N ILE A 3 25.43 24.36 42.62
CA ILE A 3 24.62 23.97 41.45
C ILE A 3 25.34 24.52 40.22
N LYS A 4 25.72 23.64 39.30
CA LYS A 4 26.28 24.04 38.01
C LYS A 4 25.18 23.86 36.97
N LEU A 5 24.76 24.96 36.35
CA LEU A 5 23.77 24.95 35.29
C LEU A 5 24.47 24.95 33.93
N LEU A 6 23.95 24.15 33.01
CA LEU A 6 24.36 24.12 31.62
C LEU A 6 23.21 24.62 30.75
N HIS A 7 23.50 25.65 29.95
CA HIS A 7 22.61 26.12 28.90
C HIS A 7 23.16 25.65 27.55
N ALA A 8 22.37 24.87 26.82
CA ALA A 8 22.71 24.39 25.49
C ALA A 8 21.70 24.94 24.47
N HIS A 9 22.22 25.45 23.35
CA HIS A 9 21.40 25.86 22.22
C HIS A 9 21.73 24.99 21.02
N PHE A 10 20.71 24.36 20.45
CA PHE A 10 20.83 23.60 19.22
C PHE A 10 20.17 24.38 18.09
N LEU A 11 20.85 24.42 16.94
CA LEU A 11 20.34 25.03 15.72
C LEU A 11 19.84 23.92 14.81
N ILE A 12 18.57 23.99 14.45
CA ILE A 12 17.87 22.95 13.68
C ILE A 12 17.52 23.55 12.33
N SER A 13 17.99 22.92 11.27
CA SER A 13 17.60 23.30 9.90
C SER A 13 16.25 22.68 9.57
N LEU A 14 15.30 23.51 9.15
CA LEU A 14 13.96 23.06 8.74
C LEU A 14 13.90 22.69 7.25
N GLY A 15 15.01 22.82 6.52
CA GLY A 15 15.13 22.41 5.12
C GLY A 15 14.79 23.49 4.08
N ASP A 16 14.35 24.67 4.50
CA ASP A 16 13.99 25.82 3.65
C ASP A 16 14.91 27.04 3.89
N TYR A 17 16.14 26.79 4.37
CA TYR A 17 17.08 27.82 4.87
C TYR A 17 16.56 28.59 6.09
N SER A 18 15.38 28.26 6.63
CA SER A 18 14.99 28.68 7.96
C SER A 18 15.63 27.76 8.99
N ASN A 19 16.16 28.37 10.05
CA ASN A 19 16.74 27.68 11.16
C ASN A 19 15.95 28.02 12.40
N GLU A 20 15.56 27.01 13.16
CA GLU A 20 14.96 27.18 14.47
C GLU A 20 16.02 26.91 15.55
N ARG A 21 16.00 27.72 16.61
CA ARG A 21 16.90 27.54 17.75
C ARG A 21 16.10 26.98 18.92
N VAL A 22 16.50 25.81 19.40
CA VAL A 22 15.93 25.21 20.60
C VAL A 22 16.95 25.27 21.71
N GLY A 23 16.54 25.81 22.86
CA GLY A 23 17.37 25.96 24.05
C GLY A 23 16.95 24.97 25.13
N PHE A 24 17.93 24.31 25.74
CA PHE A 24 17.74 23.43 26.89
C PHE A 24 18.56 23.94 28.06
N THR A 25 18.04 23.71 29.26
CA THR A 25 18.75 23.99 30.51
C THR A 25 18.78 22.71 31.32
N ALA A 26 19.98 22.31 31.76
CA ALA A 26 20.19 21.14 32.58
C ALA A 26 21.04 21.50 33.81
N GLU A 27 20.73 20.88 34.94
CA GLU A 27 21.57 20.91 36.14
C GLU A 27 22.61 19.78 36.03
N LEU A 28 23.89 20.09 36.27
CA LEU A 28 24.93 19.06 36.31
C LEU A 28 24.99 18.42 37.70
N GLU A 29 24.89 17.09 37.74
CA GLU A 29 25.07 16.32 38.96
C GLU A 29 26.56 16.08 39.28
N GLU A 30 26.83 15.57 40.48
CA GLU A 30 28.19 15.34 40.96
C GLU A 30 28.77 14.06 40.31
N GLY A 31 29.65 14.25 39.32
CA GLY A 31 30.23 13.15 38.53
C GLY A 31 29.97 13.30 37.02
N ASP A 32 29.02 14.16 36.65
CA ASP A 32 28.71 14.42 35.25
C ASP A 32 29.80 15.23 34.56
N THR A 33 30.05 14.87 33.31
CA THR A 33 30.86 15.69 32.42
C THR A 33 29.94 16.54 31.55
N VAL A 34 30.38 17.77 31.24
CA VAL A 34 29.67 18.64 30.29
C VAL A 34 29.39 17.92 28.95
N LYS A 35 30.30 17.05 28.51
CA LYS A 35 30.16 16.31 27.25
C LYS A 35 29.05 15.25 27.29
N SER A 36 28.86 14.55 28.42
CA SER A 36 27.79 13.56 28.55
C SER A 36 26.42 14.25 28.54
N VAL A 37 26.24 15.26 29.38
CA VAL A 37 24.98 16.02 29.47
C VAL A 37 24.60 16.67 28.12
N VAL A 38 25.55 17.23 27.39
CA VAL A 38 25.29 17.79 26.05
C VAL A 38 24.88 16.72 25.04
N ALA A 39 25.43 15.50 25.13
CA ALA A 39 25.04 14.40 24.25
C ALA A 39 23.59 13.95 24.53
N ASP A 40 23.20 13.90 25.81
CA ASP A 40 21.84 13.56 26.23
C ASP A 40 20.84 14.64 25.77
N LEU A 41 21.15 15.91 26.00
CA LEU A 41 20.34 17.04 25.51
C LEU A 41 20.22 17.06 23.98
N ARG A 42 21.26 16.65 23.26
CA ARG A 42 21.21 16.51 21.80
C ARG A 42 20.27 15.37 21.37
N SER A 43 20.27 14.26 22.12
CA SER A 43 19.36 13.14 21.88
C SER A 43 17.90 13.58 22.08
N GLU A 44 17.62 14.29 23.17
CA GLU A 44 16.29 14.87 23.44
C GLU A 44 15.85 15.85 22.34
N ALA A 45 16.73 16.75 21.93
CA ALA A 45 16.46 17.68 20.82
C ALA A 45 16.12 16.93 19.53
N THR A 46 16.87 15.86 19.22
CA THR A 46 16.64 15.04 18.02
C THR A 46 15.30 14.30 18.10
N ALA A 47 14.95 13.78 19.27
CA ALA A 47 13.67 13.10 19.50
C ALA A 47 12.48 14.06 19.36
N ALA A 48 12.61 15.32 19.82
CA ALA A 48 11.57 16.33 19.72
C ALA A 48 11.27 16.77 18.27
N ILE A 49 12.30 16.84 17.42
CA ILE A 49 12.17 17.24 16.00
C ILE A 49 11.48 16.14 15.17
N GLY A 50 11.66 14.88 15.56
CA GLY A 50 11.05 13.73 14.89
C GLY A 50 11.77 13.34 13.60
N ALA A 51 11.03 12.65 12.71
CA ALA A 51 11.57 12.11 11.46
C ALA A 51 11.85 13.22 10.43
N LYS A 52 12.78 12.96 9.51
CA LYS A 52 13.09 13.89 8.41
C LYS A 52 11.87 14.12 7.53
N ALA A 53 11.72 15.34 7.02
CA ALA A 53 10.60 15.71 6.15
C ALA A 53 10.43 14.76 4.96
N GLU A 54 11.52 14.37 4.29
CA GLU A 54 11.52 13.40 3.18
C GLU A 54 10.84 12.07 3.57
N GLN A 55 11.19 11.51 4.75
CA GLN A 55 10.59 10.27 5.24
C GLN A 55 9.10 10.40 5.53
N LEU A 56 8.67 11.58 6.00
CA LEU A 56 7.26 11.86 6.22
C LEU A 56 6.50 11.97 4.89
N TYR A 57 7.10 12.58 3.86
CA TYR A 57 6.53 12.66 2.53
C TYR A 57 6.40 11.28 1.87
N ASP A 58 7.44 10.46 1.94
CA ASP A 58 7.44 9.09 1.41
C ASP A 58 6.36 8.25 2.11
N ARG A 59 6.28 8.33 3.45
CA ARG A 59 5.27 7.62 4.23
C ARG A 59 3.86 8.08 3.87
N ARG A 60 3.65 9.38 3.69
CA ARG A 60 2.36 9.93 3.25
C ARG A 60 1.97 9.37 1.89
N GLN A 61 2.90 9.35 0.93
CA GLN A 61 2.64 8.84 -0.40
C GLN A 61 2.29 7.35 -0.40
N ALA A 62 3.01 6.53 0.38
CA ALA A 62 2.73 5.11 0.52
C ALA A 62 1.34 4.84 1.14
N LEU A 63 0.97 5.61 2.17
CA LEU A 63 -0.36 5.51 2.77
C LEU A 63 -1.46 5.91 1.79
N GLN A 64 -1.26 7.00 1.04
CA GLN A 64 -2.23 7.43 0.03
C GLN A 64 -2.48 6.34 -1.02
N GLN A 65 -1.41 5.74 -1.55
CA GLN A 65 -1.54 4.64 -2.51
C GLN A 65 -2.31 3.44 -1.92
N THR A 66 -2.09 3.14 -0.64
CA THR A 66 -2.79 2.07 0.06
C THR A 66 -4.29 2.37 0.18
N CYS A 67 -4.65 3.60 0.54
CA CYS A 67 -6.04 4.06 0.57
C CYS A 67 -6.70 3.93 -0.81
N ASP A 68 -6.05 4.41 -1.88
CA ASP A 68 -6.59 4.35 -3.24
C ASP A 68 -6.82 2.90 -3.71
N VAL A 69 -5.99 1.95 -3.28
CA VAL A 69 -6.17 0.52 -3.58
C VAL A 69 -7.36 -0.04 -2.80
N LEU A 70 -7.51 0.30 -1.52
CA LEU A 70 -8.62 -0.15 -0.69
C LEU A 70 -9.96 0.41 -1.16
N GLU A 71 -10.02 1.68 -1.54
CA GLU A 71 -11.22 2.31 -2.08
C GLU A 71 -11.67 1.65 -3.38
N ARG A 72 -10.74 1.32 -4.28
CA ARG A 72 -11.05 0.56 -5.50
C ARG A 72 -11.61 -0.82 -5.19
N LYS A 73 -11.04 -1.53 -4.22
CA LYS A 73 -11.54 -2.85 -3.78
C LYS A 73 -12.94 -2.75 -3.17
N LEU A 74 -13.18 -1.76 -2.31
CA LEU A 74 -14.49 -1.53 -1.71
C LEU A 74 -15.54 -1.19 -2.76
N THR A 75 -15.20 -0.32 -3.70
CA THR A 75 -16.10 0.04 -4.80
C THR A 75 -16.46 -1.18 -5.64
N LYS A 76 -15.46 -2.00 -6.01
CA LYS A 76 -15.69 -3.25 -6.74
C LYS A 76 -16.61 -4.21 -5.96
N LEU A 77 -16.30 -4.48 -4.70
CA LEU A 77 -17.13 -5.35 -3.84
C LEU A 77 -18.55 -4.83 -3.70
N ARG A 78 -18.72 -3.50 -3.58
CA ARG A 78 -20.04 -2.88 -3.51
C ARG A 78 -20.82 -3.06 -4.80
N THR A 79 -20.19 -2.85 -5.96
CA THR A 79 -20.85 -3.08 -7.25
C THR A 79 -21.23 -4.55 -7.45
N GLU A 80 -20.37 -5.48 -7.05
CA GLU A 80 -20.66 -6.92 -7.10
C GLU A 80 -21.81 -7.30 -6.15
N TRP A 81 -21.82 -6.72 -4.95
CA TRP A 81 -22.90 -6.91 -3.99
C TRP A 81 -24.23 -6.36 -4.50
N GLU A 82 -24.23 -5.13 -5.03
CA GLU A 82 -25.43 -4.49 -5.59
C GLU A 82 -25.96 -5.31 -6.78
N ALA A 83 -25.09 -5.75 -7.71
CA ALA A 83 -25.48 -6.62 -8.82
C ALA A 83 -26.05 -7.96 -8.35
N THR A 84 -25.45 -8.58 -7.31
CA THR A 84 -25.95 -9.83 -6.74
C THR A 84 -27.29 -9.62 -6.03
N ALA A 85 -27.44 -8.51 -5.31
CA ALA A 85 -28.69 -8.16 -4.64
C ALA A 85 -29.82 -7.89 -5.65
N GLU A 86 -29.53 -7.23 -6.77
CA GLU A 86 -30.48 -7.04 -7.87
C GLU A 86 -30.86 -8.37 -8.54
N PHE A 87 -29.88 -9.24 -8.82
CA PHE A 87 -30.16 -10.58 -9.34
C PHE A 87 -31.08 -11.37 -8.41
N LEU A 88 -30.80 -11.37 -7.10
CA LEU A 88 -31.65 -12.05 -6.11
C LEU A 88 -33.05 -11.43 -6.05
N LYS A 89 -33.18 -10.10 -6.08
CA LYS A 89 -34.49 -9.42 -6.14
C LYS A 89 -35.27 -9.83 -7.39
N ALA A 90 -34.62 -9.91 -8.55
CA ALA A 90 -35.24 -10.36 -9.79
C ALA A 90 -35.76 -11.81 -9.71
N GLN A 91 -35.07 -12.66 -8.94
CA GLN A 91 -35.49 -14.03 -8.61
C GLN A 91 -36.54 -14.11 -7.49
N GLY A 92 -37.08 -12.97 -7.02
CA GLY A 92 -38.06 -12.90 -5.94
C GLY A 92 -37.49 -13.16 -4.53
N ILE A 93 -36.16 -13.24 -4.42
CA ILE A 93 -35.45 -13.43 -3.15
C ILE A 93 -35.19 -12.07 -2.53
N LYS A 94 -35.60 -11.86 -1.26
CA LYS A 94 -35.29 -10.62 -0.53
C LYS A 94 -33.85 -10.66 -0.01
N PRO A 95 -32.92 -9.83 -0.53
CA PRO A 95 -31.52 -9.85 -0.10
C PRO A 95 -31.30 -9.19 1.28
N ASP A 96 -32.26 -8.38 1.74
CA ASP A 96 -32.17 -7.64 3.01
C ASP A 96 -32.75 -8.41 4.22
N ALA A 97 -33.08 -9.70 4.05
CA ALA A 97 -33.61 -10.51 5.14
C ALA A 97 -32.49 -10.96 6.10
N PRO A 98 -32.68 -10.91 7.44
CA PRO A 98 -31.66 -11.30 8.43
C PRO A 98 -31.30 -12.80 8.41
N SER A 99 -31.98 -13.60 7.58
CA SER A 99 -31.67 -14.99 7.30
C SER A 99 -31.57 -15.18 5.79
N MET A 100 -30.40 -15.61 5.31
CA MET A 100 -30.14 -15.89 3.90
C MET A 100 -31.06 -17.03 3.43
N PRO A 101 -31.90 -16.83 2.41
CA PRO A 101 -32.83 -17.87 1.98
C PRO A 101 -32.11 -19.05 1.34
N GLN A 102 -32.65 -20.27 1.56
CA GLN A 102 -32.03 -21.50 1.07
C GLN A 102 -32.14 -21.59 -0.46
N PHE A 103 -30.99 -21.58 -1.14
CA PHE A 103 -30.80 -21.60 -2.60
C PHE A 103 -31.26 -22.88 -3.33
N LYS A 104 -32.12 -23.71 -2.74
CA LYS A 104 -32.52 -25.01 -3.31
C LYS A 104 -33.29 -24.90 -4.63
N ASN A 105 -33.84 -23.73 -4.95
CA ASN A 105 -34.67 -23.50 -6.14
C ASN A 105 -33.96 -22.75 -7.28
N LEU A 106 -32.71 -22.31 -7.12
CA LEU A 106 -32.01 -21.58 -8.20
C LEU A 106 -31.65 -22.46 -9.41
N ILE A 107 -31.59 -23.79 -9.24
CA ILE A 107 -31.21 -24.73 -10.31
C ILE A 107 -32.41 -25.15 -11.18
N SER A 108 -33.65 -25.03 -10.69
CA SER A 108 -34.83 -25.47 -11.47
C SER A 108 -35.23 -24.49 -12.58
N ALA A 109 -34.90 -23.20 -12.46
CA ALA A 109 -35.20 -22.20 -13.49
C ALA A 109 -34.21 -22.21 -14.68
N VAL A 110 -32.99 -22.74 -14.49
CA VAL A 110 -31.96 -22.80 -15.55
C VAL A 110 -32.16 -23.97 -16.52
N LYS A 111 -32.99 -24.97 -16.16
CA LYS A 111 -33.22 -26.15 -17.01
C LYS A 111 -34.16 -25.91 -18.19
N THR A 112 -34.89 -24.79 -18.23
CA THR A 112 -35.87 -24.52 -19.30
C THR A 112 -35.37 -23.58 -20.40
N GLU A 113 -34.18 -22.98 -20.26
CA GLU A 113 -33.58 -22.13 -21.31
C GLU A 113 -32.30 -22.72 -21.93
N SER A 114 -31.89 -23.92 -21.49
CA SER A 114 -30.65 -24.59 -21.93
C SER A 114 -30.85 -25.61 -23.06
N GLU A 115 -31.94 -25.52 -23.84
CA GLU A 115 -32.19 -26.42 -24.99
C GLU A 115 -31.98 -25.77 -26.38
N SER A 116 -31.38 -24.57 -26.48
CA SER A 116 -31.16 -23.94 -27.79
C SER A 116 -29.81 -23.26 -28.00
N VAL A 117 -28.71 -23.78 -27.43
CA VAL A 117 -27.34 -23.43 -27.88
C VAL A 117 -26.44 -24.67 -27.89
N LEU A 118 -26.79 -25.64 -28.73
CA LEU A 118 -25.87 -26.69 -29.17
C LEU A 118 -25.80 -26.65 -30.70
N ALA A 119 -25.03 -25.69 -31.22
CA ALA A 119 -24.42 -25.79 -32.53
C ALA A 119 -23.22 -24.84 -32.58
N GLU A 120 -22.06 -25.39 -32.95
CA GLU A 120 -20.83 -24.68 -33.30
C GLU A 120 -19.89 -24.30 -32.13
N ILE A 121 -19.41 -25.33 -31.43
CA ILE A 121 -18.01 -25.32 -30.96
C ILE A 121 -17.19 -25.84 -32.14
N VAL A 122 -16.52 -24.94 -32.86
CA VAL A 122 -15.44 -25.30 -33.78
C VAL A 122 -14.30 -25.84 -32.91
N GLU A 123 -13.90 -27.08 -33.17
CA GLU A 123 -12.67 -27.68 -32.65
C GLU A 123 -11.47 -26.80 -33.00
N GLU A 124 -10.93 -26.06 -32.03
CA GLU A 124 -9.54 -25.59 -32.11
C GLU A 124 -8.61 -26.76 -31.75
N PRO A 125 -7.69 -27.18 -32.63
CA PRO A 125 -6.71 -28.21 -32.31
C PRO A 125 -5.71 -27.71 -31.25
N GLY A 126 -5.42 -28.59 -30.29
CA GLY A 126 -4.66 -28.32 -29.07
C GLY A 126 -3.17 -27.94 -29.26
N PRO A 127 -2.51 -27.57 -28.14
CA PRO A 127 -1.25 -26.86 -28.14
C PRO A 127 -0.06 -27.81 -28.24
N ASP A 128 0.23 -28.34 -29.43
CA ASP A 128 1.44 -29.17 -29.66
C ASP A 128 2.04 -28.99 -31.07
N GLN A 129 2.18 -27.74 -31.52
CA GLN A 129 3.03 -27.41 -32.66
C GLN A 129 3.91 -26.20 -32.34
N ILE A 130 4.99 -26.45 -31.61
CA ILE A 130 6.12 -25.53 -31.50
C ILE A 130 6.89 -25.64 -32.83
N PRO A 131 7.01 -24.59 -33.66
CA PRO A 131 8.00 -24.58 -34.72
C PRO A 131 9.37 -24.51 -34.03
N PHE A 132 10.16 -25.54 -34.25
CA PHE A 132 11.55 -25.65 -33.87
C PHE A 132 12.33 -24.54 -34.59
N ASP A 133 12.58 -23.41 -33.92
CA ASP A 133 13.50 -22.38 -34.42
C ASP A 133 14.93 -22.90 -34.24
N SER A 134 15.40 -23.63 -35.25
CA SER A 134 16.79 -24.04 -35.37
C SER A 134 17.64 -22.81 -35.62
N GLY A 135 18.25 -22.29 -34.55
CA GLY A 135 19.17 -21.17 -34.62
C GLY A 135 20.22 -21.34 -35.72
N VAL A 136 20.31 -20.33 -36.58
CA VAL A 136 21.54 -19.99 -37.27
C VAL A 136 21.81 -18.51 -36.97
N ALA A 137 22.73 -18.32 -36.03
CA ALA A 137 23.35 -17.05 -35.75
C ALA A 137 24.13 -16.60 -37.00
N ASN A 138 23.73 -15.48 -37.61
CA ASN A 138 24.65 -14.64 -38.36
C ASN A 138 25.02 -13.46 -37.48
N SER A 139 26.07 -13.67 -36.70
CA SER A 139 26.91 -12.63 -36.13
C SER A 139 27.52 -11.80 -37.26
N ASP A 140 27.14 -10.53 -37.39
CA ASP A 140 27.96 -9.54 -38.07
C ASP A 140 29.21 -9.27 -37.20
N PRO A 141 30.42 -9.54 -37.70
CA PRO A 141 31.64 -9.27 -36.97
C PRO A 141 32.41 -8.15 -37.68
N ASP A 142 31.98 -6.90 -37.55
CA ASP A 142 32.82 -5.74 -37.90
C ASP A 142 32.46 -4.55 -36.99
N ASN A 143 32.98 -4.50 -35.77
CA ASN A 143 34.33 -4.05 -35.41
C ASN A 143 34.40 -2.51 -35.30
N PHE A 144 34.25 -2.06 -34.04
CA PHE A 144 34.63 -0.73 -33.59
C PHE A 144 36.16 -0.60 -33.63
N ASN A 145 36.65 0.32 -34.45
CA ASN A 145 37.91 1.05 -34.26
C ASN A 145 37.69 2.49 -34.70
#